data_AF-A0A963TYD5-F1
#
_entry.id   AF-A0A963TYD5-F1
#
_cell.length_a   1.000
_cell.length_b   1.000
_cell.length_c   1.000
_cell.angle_alpha   90.00
_cell.angle_beta   90.00
_cell.angle_gamma   90.00
#
_symmetry.space_group_name_H-M   'P 1'
#
loop_
_entity.id
_entity.type
_entity.pdbx_description
1 polymer ?
#
loop_
_entity_poly.entity_id
_entity_poly.type
_entity_poly.pdbx_seq_one_letter_code
_entity_poly.pdbx_strand_id
1 'polypeptide(L)'
;VTDAVLSAAMRRLDKPREALLEDLGIYLVGLEPLRRLLRFGGESYEDFLHSLDELPDRVRLAVADLHLPELALEGIGPSRYRLCCAGTQPGFGAVFAGILRAMADDYGALALIEPGEVSGEVETVGIELLDSFFAAGRDFDLALPETR
;
A
#
# COMPACT_ATOMS: atom_id res chain seq x y z
N VAL A 1 10.62 -19.98 4.49
CA VAL A 1 11.68 -19.44 3.58
C VAL A 1 11.69 -17.92 3.60
N THR A 2 10.54 -17.25 3.48
CA THR A 2 10.40 -15.78 3.48
C THR A 2 11.06 -15.10 4.68
N ASP A 3 10.80 -15.54 5.91
CA ASP A 3 11.41 -14.92 7.11
C ASP A 3 12.93 -15.07 7.19
N ALA A 4 13.49 -16.16 6.66
CA ALA A 4 14.94 -16.35 6.63
C ALA A 4 15.60 -15.37 5.65
N VAL A 5 14.94 -15.12 4.51
CA VAL A 5 15.38 -14.12 3.52
C VAL A 5 15.28 -12.72 4.10
N LEU A 6 14.15 -12.37 4.73
CA LEU A 6 13.97 -11.08 5.40
C LEU A 6 15.03 -10.86 6.48
N SER A 7 15.26 -11.86 7.33
CA SER A 7 16.28 -11.79 8.39
C SER A 7 17.70 -11.59 7.83
N ALA A 8 18.03 -12.24 6.70
CA ALA A 8 19.32 -12.05 6.04
C ALA A 8 19.44 -10.64 5.42
N ALA A 9 18.38 -10.14 4.79
CA ALA A 9 18.33 -8.80 4.24
C ALA A 9 18.47 -7.72 5.32
N MET A 10 17.74 -7.85 6.45
CA MET A 10 17.88 -6.96 7.62
C MET A 10 19.33 -6.87 8.09
N ARG A 11 20.01 -8.01 8.28
CA ARG A 11 21.43 -8.02 8.68
C ARG A 11 22.35 -7.42 7.62
N ARG A 12 22.06 -7.65 6.33
CA ARG A 12 22.93 -7.21 5.23
C ARG A 12 22.80 -5.72 4.93
N LEU A 13 21.60 -5.17 5.11
CA LEU A 13 21.25 -3.79 4.85
C LEU A 13 21.33 -2.91 6.09
N ASP A 14 21.52 -3.50 7.27
CA ASP A 14 21.50 -2.83 8.57
C ASP A 14 20.22 -2.00 8.78
N LYS A 15 19.08 -2.63 8.48
CA LYS A 15 17.75 -2.03 8.56
C LYS A 15 16.83 -2.84 9.48
N PRO A 16 16.00 -2.18 10.29
CA PRO A 16 14.94 -2.86 11.02
C PRO A 16 13.92 -3.47 10.03
N ARG A 17 13.16 -4.46 10.49
CA ARG A 17 12.24 -5.23 9.64
C ARG A 17 11.19 -4.33 9.02
N GLU A 18 10.65 -3.41 9.81
CA GLU A 18 9.58 -2.48 9.44
C GLU A 18 10.04 -1.58 8.29
N ALA A 19 11.21 -0.96 8.40
CA ALA A 19 11.77 -0.14 7.33
C ALA A 19 12.02 -0.94 6.04
N LEU A 20 12.48 -2.19 6.15
CA LEU A 20 12.66 -3.06 4.99
C LEU A 20 11.33 -3.41 4.31
N LEU A 21 10.28 -3.66 5.09
CA LEU A 21 8.94 -3.97 4.58
C LEU A 21 8.25 -2.75 3.99
N GLU A 22 8.48 -1.58 4.54
CA GLU A 22 8.05 -0.31 3.97
C GLU A 22 8.72 -0.05 2.62
N ASP A 23 10.05 -0.23 2.54
CA ASP A 23 10.80 -0.17 1.28
C ASP A 23 10.27 -1.18 0.25
N LEU A 24 9.88 -2.38 0.70
CA LEU A 24 9.26 -3.39 -0.16
C LEU A 24 7.92 -2.86 -0.71
N GLY A 25 7.08 -2.25 0.11
CA GLY A 25 5.82 -1.63 -0.32
C GLY A 25 6.04 -0.56 -1.40
N ILE A 26 7.02 0.33 -1.18
CA ILE A 26 7.43 1.35 -2.17
C ILE A 26 7.89 0.69 -3.48
N TYR A 27 8.74 -0.33 -3.37
CA TYR A 27 9.25 -1.07 -4.53
C TYR A 27 8.13 -1.74 -5.35
N LEU A 28 7.11 -2.31 -4.68
CA LEU A 28 5.98 -2.95 -5.36
C LEU A 28 5.20 -1.97 -6.24
N VAL A 29 5.03 -0.71 -5.80
CA VAL A 29 4.41 0.35 -6.61
C VAL A 29 5.28 0.75 -7.81
N GLY A 30 6.59 0.54 -7.73
CA GLY A 30 7.50 0.68 -8.87
C GLY A 30 7.24 -0.35 -9.98
N LEU A 31 6.62 -1.51 -9.67
CA LEU A 31 6.28 -2.53 -10.65
C LEU A 31 5.01 -2.13 -11.41
N GLU A 32 5.14 -1.88 -12.71
CA GLU A 32 4.04 -1.44 -13.59
C GLU A 32 2.74 -2.25 -13.42
N PRO A 33 2.74 -3.59 -13.37
CA PRO A 33 1.49 -4.34 -13.22
C PRO A 33 0.79 -4.10 -11.89
N LEU A 34 1.54 -4.01 -10.79
CA LEU A 34 0.98 -3.75 -9.45
C LEU A 34 0.52 -2.31 -9.32
N ARG A 35 1.30 -1.36 -9.84
CA ARG A 35 0.89 0.04 -9.86
C ARG A 35 -0.45 0.22 -10.56
N ARG A 36 -0.60 -0.39 -11.74
CA ARG A 36 -1.85 -0.33 -12.50
C ARG A 36 -3.00 -0.96 -11.73
N LEU A 37 -2.78 -2.14 -11.13
CA LEU A 37 -3.76 -2.79 -10.24
C LEU A 37 -4.24 -1.86 -9.12
N LEU A 38 -3.33 -1.14 -8.47
CA LEU A 38 -3.65 -0.18 -7.42
C LEU A 38 -4.40 1.04 -7.98
N ARG A 39 -3.96 1.58 -9.13
CA ARG A 39 -4.61 2.70 -9.83
C ARG A 39 -6.02 2.40 -10.34
N PHE A 40 -6.38 1.13 -10.56
CA PHE A 40 -7.78 0.75 -10.80
C PHE A 40 -8.70 1.08 -9.61
N GLY A 41 -8.15 1.42 -8.45
CA GLY A 41 -8.91 1.80 -7.26
C GLY A 41 -9.66 3.13 -7.37
N GLY A 42 -9.26 4.02 -8.27
CA GLY A 42 -9.96 5.29 -8.42
C GLY A 42 -9.15 6.37 -9.14
N GLU A 43 -9.82 7.48 -9.43
CA GLU A 43 -9.23 8.63 -10.16
C GLU A 43 -8.39 9.52 -9.24
N SER A 44 -8.81 9.69 -7.98
CA SER A 44 -8.07 10.42 -6.95
C SER A 44 -7.41 9.50 -5.91
N TYR A 45 -6.49 10.06 -5.12
CA TYR A 45 -5.91 9.35 -3.99
C TYR A 45 -6.98 8.96 -2.95
N GLU A 46 -7.98 9.81 -2.73
CA GLU A 46 -9.09 9.51 -1.82
C GLU A 46 -9.96 8.36 -2.32
N ASP A 47 -10.29 8.33 -3.63
CA ASP A 47 -11.00 7.19 -4.23
C ASP A 47 -10.19 5.90 -4.07
N PHE A 48 -8.88 5.97 -4.31
CA PHE A 48 -7.97 4.85 -4.09
C PHE A 48 -8.03 4.35 -2.65
N LEU A 49 -7.96 5.24 -1.64
CA LEU A 49 -8.10 4.85 -0.24
C LEU A 49 -9.40 4.10 0.00
N HIS A 50 -10.54 4.66 -0.45
CA HIS A 50 -11.85 4.04 -0.28
C HIS A 50 -12.00 2.69 -0.99
N SER A 51 -11.19 2.42 -2.01
CA SER A 51 -11.19 1.14 -2.73
C SER A 51 -10.35 0.03 -2.07
N LEU A 52 -9.59 0.33 -1.01
CA LEU A 52 -8.63 -0.60 -0.42
C LEU A 52 -9.28 -1.86 0.14
N ASP A 53 -10.50 -1.75 0.67
CA ASP A 53 -11.27 -2.88 1.22
C ASP A 53 -11.53 -3.96 0.16
N GLU A 54 -11.65 -3.55 -1.11
CA GLU A 54 -11.88 -4.44 -2.25
C GLU A 54 -10.59 -4.95 -2.89
N LEU A 55 -9.41 -4.43 -2.50
CA LEU A 55 -8.12 -4.82 -3.07
C LEU A 55 -7.81 -6.32 -2.91
N PRO A 56 -8.07 -6.96 -1.75
CA PRO A 56 -7.83 -8.39 -1.60
C PRO A 56 -8.61 -9.23 -2.61
N ASP A 57 -9.87 -8.87 -2.90
CA ASP A 57 -10.68 -9.56 -3.91
C ASP A 57 -10.16 -9.32 -5.33
N ARG A 58 -9.78 -8.08 -5.66
CA ARG A 58 -9.16 -7.75 -6.95
C ARG A 58 -7.88 -8.54 -7.19
N VAL A 59 -7.04 -8.69 -6.16
CA VAL A 59 -5.79 -9.45 -6.24
C VAL A 59 -6.05 -10.94 -6.43
N ARG A 60 -7.02 -11.53 -5.70
CA ARG A 60 -7.41 -12.94 -5.87
C ARG A 60 -7.84 -13.26 -7.30
N LEU A 61 -8.54 -12.35 -7.96
CA LEU A 61 -8.96 -12.50 -9.35
C LEU A 61 -7.78 -12.45 -10.34
N ALA A 62 -6.74 -11.67 -10.02
CA ALA A 62 -5.56 -11.52 -10.87
C ALA A 62 -4.50 -12.61 -10.64
N VAL A 63 -4.29 -13.01 -9.38
CA VAL A 63 -3.27 -13.98 -8.95
C VAL A 63 -3.83 -14.80 -7.78
N ALA A 64 -4.37 -15.99 -8.08
CA ALA A 64 -5.07 -16.82 -7.10
C ALA A 64 -4.20 -17.24 -5.88
N ASP A 65 -2.89 -17.36 -6.05
CA ASP A 65 -1.97 -17.79 -4.98
C ASP A 65 -1.46 -16.63 -4.10
N LEU A 66 -1.77 -15.37 -4.45
CA LEU A 66 -1.37 -14.21 -3.67
C LEU A 66 -2.44 -13.88 -2.62
N HIS A 67 -2.12 -14.13 -1.36
CA HIS A 67 -3.00 -13.92 -0.23
C HIS A 67 -2.65 -12.60 0.48
N LEU A 68 -3.47 -11.57 0.29
CA LEU A 68 -3.40 -10.34 1.07
C LEU A 68 -4.18 -10.48 2.39
N PRO A 69 -3.83 -9.70 3.43
CA PRO A 69 -4.66 -9.56 4.62
C PRO A 69 -6.02 -8.99 4.24
N GLU A 70 -7.00 -9.18 5.12
CA GLU A 70 -8.23 -8.38 5.03
C GLU A 70 -7.88 -6.92 5.31
N LEU A 71 -8.40 -6.03 4.48
CA LEU A 71 -8.20 -4.59 4.56
C LEU A 71 -9.52 -3.92 4.91
N ALA A 72 -9.47 -2.98 5.84
CA ALA A 72 -10.60 -2.14 6.16
C ALA A 72 -10.13 -0.70 6.41
N LEU A 73 -10.65 0.24 5.64
CA LEU A 73 -10.43 1.66 5.83
C LEU A 73 -11.50 2.26 6.74
N GLU A 74 -11.07 2.84 7.85
CA GLU A 74 -11.93 3.56 8.79
C GLU A 74 -11.69 5.06 8.69
N GLY A 75 -12.75 5.86 8.49
CA GLY A 75 -12.68 7.31 8.60
C GLY A 75 -12.69 7.74 10.07
N ILE A 76 -11.61 8.35 10.53
CA ILE A 76 -11.45 8.81 11.94
C ILE A 76 -11.61 10.33 12.10
N GLY A 77 -11.88 11.04 11.00
CA GLY A 77 -12.13 12.47 10.97
C GLY A 77 -12.10 13.02 9.53
N PRO A 78 -12.26 14.34 9.35
CA PRO A 78 -12.10 14.96 8.04
C PRO A 78 -10.70 14.69 7.50
N SER A 79 -10.60 14.11 6.31
CA SER A 79 -9.34 13.77 5.62
C SER A 79 -8.38 12.89 6.43
N ARG A 80 -8.88 12.18 7.45
CA ARG A 80 -8.09 11.32 8.33
C ARG A 80 -8.68 9.92 8.34
N TYR A 81 -7.84 8.95 8.05
CA TYR A 81 -8.21 7.55 7.91
C TYR A 81 -7.27 6.66 8.71
N ARG A 82 -7.76 5.47 9.03
CA ARG A 82 -6.98 4.37 9.57
C ARG A 82 -7.20 3.17 8.66
N LEU A 83 -6.13 2.65 8.09
CA LEU A 83 -6.18 1.35 7.41
C LEU A 83 -5.87 0.25 8.43
N CYS A 84 -6.80 -0.69 8.58
CA CYS A 84 -6.63 -1.91 9.35
C CYS A 84 -6.21 -3.05 8.41
N CYS A 85 -5.11 -3.71 8.73
CA CYS A 85 -4.59 -4.87 8.01
C CYS A 85 -4.70 -6.10 8.92
N ALA A 86 -5.71 -6.93 8.70
CA ALA A 86 -5.95 -8.14 9.47
C ALA A 86 -5.37 -9.37 8.74
N GLY A 87 -4.30 -9.95 9.28
CA GLY A 87 -3.63 -11.07 8.64
C GLY A 87 -2.77 -11.90 9.59
N THR A 88 -2.63 -13.18 9.26
CA THR A 88 -1.88 -14.15 10.08
C THR A 88 -0.37 -13.94 10.05
N GLN A 89 0.14 -13.13 9.13
CA GLN A 89 1.56 -12.79 9.03
C GLN A 89 1.80 -11.33 9.42
N PRO A 90 2.71 -11.05 10.36
CA PRO A 90 3.04 -9.69 10.75
C PRO A 90 3.85 -8.97 9.67
N GLY A 91 3.69 -7.65 9.62
CA GLY A 91 4.44 -6.74 8.77
C GLY A 91 3.64 -6.14 7.60
N PHE A 92 2.38 -6.52 7.40
CA PHE A 92 1.54 -5.93 6.36
C PHE A 92 1.29 -4.44 6.58
N GLY A 93 1.17 -3.97 7.82
CA GLY A 93 1.04 -2.55 8.12
C GLY A 93 2.22 -1.75 7.59
N ALA A 94 3.46 -2.25 7.76
CA ALA A 94 4.65 -1.61 7.20
C ALA A 94 4.67 -1.65 5.66
N VAL A 95 4.31 -2.79 5.06
CA VAL A 95 4.20 -2.91 3.59
C VAL A 95 3.17 -1.91 3.04
N PHE A 96 1.99 -1.83 3.64
CA PHE A 96 0.94 -0.91 3.21
C PHE A 96 1.33 0.55 3.47
N ALA A 97 2.04 0.87 4.55
CA ALA A 97 2.58 2.22 4.73
C ALA A 97 3.47 2.65 3.56
N GLY A 98 4.32 1.75 3.07
CA GLY A 98 5.14 1.98 1.88
C GLY A 98 4.34 2.13 0.59
N ILE A 99 3.34 1.26 0.38
CA ILE A 99 2.44 1.33 -0.78
C ILE A 99 1.67 2.65 -0.79
N LEU A 100 1.04 3.01 0.34
CA LEU A 100 0.24 4.22 0.48
C LEU A 100 1.08 5.47 0.17
N ARG A 101 2.30 5.54 0.71
CA ARG A 101 3.18 6.68 0.47
C ARG A 101 3.59 6.80 -1.00
N ALA A 102 4.00 5.69 -1.61
CA ALA A 102 4.36 5.67 -3.03
C ALA A 102 3.16 5.96 -3.95
N MET A 103 1.96 5.52 -3.57
CA MET A 103 0.73 5.84 -4.32
C MET A 103 0.32 7.30 -4.15
N ALA A 104 0.54 7.92 -2.99
CA ALA A 104 0.30 9.36 -2.81
C ALA A 104 1.15 10.17 -3.80
N ASP A 105 2.45 9.86 -3.90
CA ASP A 105 3.35 10.45 -4.90
C ASP A 105 2.88 10.15 -6.33
N ASP A 106 2.39 8.94 -6.60
CA ASP A 106 1.88 8.56 -7.90
C ASP A 106 0.66 9.40 -8.30
N TYR A 107 -0.29 9.61 -7.38
CA TYR A 107 -1.46 10.47 -7.58
C TYR A 107 -1.15 11.97 -7.54
N GLY A 108 0.02 12.37 -7.04
CA GLY A 108 0.37 13.77 -6.81
C GLY A 108 -0.30 14.37 -5.56
N ALA A 109 -0.72 13.52 -4.61
CA ALA A 109 -1.32 13.92 -3.35
C ALA A 109 -0.26 14.07 -2.24
N LEU A 110 -0.48 14.99 -1.31
CA LEU A 110 0.28 15.12 -0.09
C LEU A 110 -0.45 14.43 1.06
N ALA A 111 0.08 13.29 1.51
CA ALA A 111 -0.45 12.54 2.64
C ALA A 111 0.63 12.24 3.67
N LEU A 112 0.30 12.40 4.95
CA LEU A 112 1.09 11.90 6.06
C LEU A 112 0.69 10.44 6.34
N ILE A 113 1.68 9.55 6.35
CA ILE A 113 1.50 8.12 6.59
C ILE A 113 2.30 7.74 7.83
N GLU A 114 1.59 7.32 8.89
CA GLU A 114 2.18 7.01 10.19
C GLU A 114 1.97 5.52 10.53
N PRO A 115 3.00 4.84 11.09
CA PRO A 115 2.82 3.50 11.61
C PRO A 115 1.81 3.53 12.76
N GLY A 116 0.84 2.62 12.72
CA GLY A 116 -0.17 2.51 13.76
C GLY A 116 0.16 1.45 14.80
N GLU A 117 -0.86 1.09 15.57
CA GLU A 117 -0.80 0.06 16.59
C GLU A 117 -0.84 -1.35 15.98
N VAL A 118 -0.28 -2.30 16.71
CA VAL A 118 -0.37 -3.73 16.45
C VAL A 118 -1.17 -4.37 17.60
N SER A 119 -2.29 -5.01 17.27
CA SER A 119 -3.17 -5.67 18.23
C SER A 119 -3.54 -7.06 17.72
N GLY A 120 -2.87 -8.09 18.27
CA GLY A 120 -3.03 -9.47 17.80
C GLY A 120 -2.56 -9.62 16.35
N GLU A 121 -3.48 -10.04 15.48
CA GLU A 121 -3.26 -10.23 14.04
C GLU A 121 -3.64 -9.01 13.20
N VAL A 122 -3.93 -7.87 13.86
CA VAL A 122 -4.30 -6.62 13.19
C VAL A 122 -3.20 -5.58 13.37
N GLU A 123 -2.69 -5.09 12.25
CA GLU A 123 -1.76 -3.97 12.19
C GLU A 123 -2.48 -2.76 11.56
N THR A 124 -2.20 -1.55 12.05
CA THR A 124 -2.86 -0.34 11.57
C THR A 124 -1.88 0.64 10.94
N VAL A 125 -2.38 1.45 10.00
CA VAL A 125 -1.64 2.57 9.39
C VAL A 125 -2.51 3.81 9.46
N GLY A 126 -1.97 4.88 10.05
CA GLY A 126 -2.61 6.19 10.09
C GLY A 126 -2.36 6.96 8.80
N ILE A 127 -3.40 7.61 8.29
CA ILE A 127 -3.37 8.36 7.03
C ILE A 127 -4.02 9.72 7.27
N GLU A 128 -3.30 10.80 6.97
CA GLU A 128 -3.85 12.16 6.95
C GLU A 128 -3.60 12.78 5.58
N LEU A 129 -4.68 13.05 4.84
CA LEU A 129 -4.64 13.67 3.52
C LEU A 129 -4.63 15.19 3.69
N LEU A 130 -3.48 15.80 3.43
CA LEU A 130 -3.26 17.24 3.59
C LEU A 130 -3.69 18.01 2.33
N ASP A 131 -3.44 17.44 1.16
CA ASP A 131 -3.83 18.01 -0.13
C ASP A 131 -3.96 16.91 -1.20
N SER A 132 -5.11 16.86 -1.88
CA SER A 132 -5.39 15.86 -2.93
C SER A 132 -4.71 16.18 -4.27
N PHE A 133 -4.23 17.42 -4.49
CA PHE A 133 -3.64 17.89 -5.75
C PHE A 133 -2.37 18.73 -5.52
N PHE A 134 -1.50 18.23 -4.65
CA PHE A 134 -0.28 18.93 -4.26
C PHE A 134 0.74 19.07 -5.40
N ALA A 135 0.86 18.04 -6.26
CA ALA A 135 1.79 17.99 -7.37
C ALA A 135 1.18 17.30 -8.60
N ALA A 136 1.84 17.43 -9.75
CA ALA A 136 1.47 16.63 -10.92
C ALA A 136 1.76 15.15 -10.63
N GLY A 137 0.71 14.34 -10.60
CA GLY A 137 0.82 12.89 -10.52
C GLY A 137 1.43 12.28 -11.78
N ARG A 138 1.78 11.00 -11.71
CA ARG A 138 2.23 10.22 -12.86
C ARG A 138 1.06 9.91 -13.79
N ASP A 139 1.33 9.97 -15.09
CA ASP A 139 0.35 9.60 -16.12
C ASP A 139 -0.13 8.15 -15.92
N PHE A 140 -1.44 7.97 -16.09
CA PHE A 140 -2.09 6.67 -16.02
C PHE A 140 -3.05 6.49 -17.21
N ASP A 141 -2.89 5.37 -17.92
CA ASP A 141 -3.80 4.93 -18.98
C ASP A 141 -4.34 3.53 -18.63
N LEU A 142 -5.66 3.38 -18.71
CA LEU A 142 -6.35 2.11 -18.49
C LEU A 142 -6.03 1.10 -19.61
N ALA A 143 -5.72 1.56 -20.83
CA ALA A 143 -5.33 0.69 -21.94
C ALA A 143 -3.93 0.08 -21.72
N LEU A 144 -3.75 -1.20 -22.07
CA LEU A 144 -2.40 -1.76 -22.16
C LEU A 144 -1.65 -0.99 -23.26
N PRO A 145 -0.40 -0.54 -23.03
CA PRO A 145 0.38 0.05 -24.11
C PRO A 145 0.42 -0.96 -25.26
N GLU A 146 0.09 -0.50 -26.48
CA GLU A 146 0.13 -1.34 -27.67
C GLU A 146 1.51 -2.01 -27.73
N THR A 147 1.50 -3.35 -27.69
CA THR A 147 2.73 -4.13 -27.79
C THR A 147 3.27 -3.93 -29.21
N ARG A 148 4.33 -3.13 -29.36
CA ARG A 148 5.09 -3.02 -30.61
C ARG A 148 6.09 -4.14 -30.75
#